data_AF-Q6LFZ6-F1
#
_entry.id   AF-Q6LFZ6-F1
#
_cell.length_a   1.000
_cell.length_b   1.000
_cell.length_c   1.000
_cell.angle_alpha   90.00
_cell.angle_beta   90.00
_cell.angle_gamma   90.00
#
_symmetry.space_group_name_H-M   'P 1'
#
loop_
_entity.id
_entity.type
_entity.pdbx_description
1 polymer ?
#
loop_
_entity_poly.entity_id
_entity_poly.type
_entity_poly.pdbx_seq_one_letter_code
_entity_poly.pdbx_strand_id
1 'polypeptide(L)'
;MFVGETTVELHRKSEKLASAAPTCRFVMSLVTDDEGKELARWYLLSNVLDVDATEIATWYCHRWNIESWFKLLKSDGHQLEKWQQTTAESILKRLITASVATTLIFKLYSDSLDEANEFKGFLVKLSGRLTKRTKPVTQPSLLAGLWVFLQMCEVLDTYTMDEINAMRQIASSFFAQSV
;
A
#
# COMPACT_ATOMS: atom_id res chain seq x y z
N MET A 1 -23.13 8.60 0.38
CA MET A 1 -22.99 7.92 -0.92
C MET A 1 -24.37 7.49 -1.37
N PHE A 2 -24.76 7.82 -2.60
CA PHE A 2 -25.97 7.31 -3.23
C PHE A 2 -25.62 6.15 -4.16
N VAL A 3 -26.44 5.11 -4.19
CA VAL A 3 -26.25 3.92 -5.03
C VAL A 3 -27.58 3.51 -5.64
N GLY A 4 -27.57 3.24 -6.95
CA GLY A 4 -28.70 2.68 -7.68
C GLY A 4 -28.24 1.48 -8.51
N GLU A 5 -29.15 0.54 -8.78
CA GLU A 5 -28.83 -0.64 -9.55
C GLU A 5 -29.93 -1.03 -10.53
N THR A 6 -29.54 -1.75 -11.59
CA THR A 6 -30.43 -2.39 -12.53
C THR A 6 -29.71 -3.54 -13.24
N THR A 7 -30.41 -4.27 -14.10
CA THR A 7 -29.82 -5.24 -15.02
C THR A 7 -29.74 -4.64 -16.41
N VAL A 8 -28.62 -4.85 -17.10
CA VAL A 8 -28.40 -4.39 -18.48
C VAL A 8 -28.00 -5.55 -19.38
N GLU A 9 -28.40 -5.48 -20.65
CA GLU A 9 -27.92 -6.37 -21.70
C GLU A 9 -26.66 -5.78 -22.36
N LEU A 10 -25.61 -6.57 -22.47
CA LEU A 10 -24.36 -6.14 -23.09
C LEU A 10 -24.35 -6.48 -24.57
N HIS A 11 -24.58 -5.47 -25.41
CA HIS A 11 -24.52 -5.61 -26.86
C HIS A 11 -23.14 -5.25 -27.40
N ARG A 12 -22.53 -6.14 -28.19
CA ARG A 12 -21.35 -5.80 -28.98
C ARG A 12 -21.77 -4.96 -30.17
N LYS A 13 -21.03 -3.86 -30.41
CA LYS A 13 -21.27 -2.96 -31.55
C LYS A 13 -21.28 -3.66 -32.92
N SER A 14 -20.59 -4.80 -33.05
CA SER A 14 -20.47 -5.58 -34.28
C SER A 14 -21.54 -6.66 -34.48
N GLU A 15 -22.28 -7.04 -33.44
CA GLU A 15 -23.31 -8.09 -33.52
C GLU A 15 -24.69 -7.45 -33.74
N LYS A 16 -25.25 -7.64 -34.95
CA LYS A 16 -26.58 -7.11 -35.33
C LYS A 16 -27.75 -7.99 -34.86
N LEU A 17 -27.49 -9.24 -34.45
CA LEU A 17 -28.49 -10.15 -33.91
C LEU A 17 -28.18 -10.47 -32.44
N ALA A 18 -28.96 -9.87 -31.55
CA ALA A 18 -28.90 -10.05 -30.11
C ALA A 18 -29.63 -11.33 -29.66
N SER A 19 -29.36 -12.49 -30.27
CA SER A 19 -30.08 -13.72 -29.88
C SER A 19 -29.61 -14.29 -28.53
N ALA A 20 -28.49 -13.80 -27.98
CA ALA A 20 -27.98 -14.20 -26.66
C ALA A 20 -27.05 -13.14 -26.04
N ALA A 21 -27.48 -11.88 -25.96
CA ALA A 21 -26.69 -10.86 -25.27
C ALA A 21 -26.55 -11.21 -23.78
N PRO A 22 -25.32 -11.26 -23.21
CA PRO A 22 -25.18 -11.54 -21.79
C PRO A 22 -25.74 -10.39 -20.97
N THR A 23 -26.52 -10.72 -19.95
CA THR A 23 -26.98 -9.75 -18.96
C THR A 23 -25.92 -9.59 -17.87
N CYS A 24 -25.81 -8.38 -17.32
CA CYS A 24 -25.01 -8.15 -16.13
C CYS A 24 -25.69 -7.13 -15.20
N ARG A 25 -25.24 -7.13 -13.94
CA ARG A 25 -25.68 -6.15 -12.97
C ARG A 25 -24.97 -4.83 -13.24
N PHE A 26 -25.73 -3.76 -13.33
CA PHE A 26 -25.25 -2.39 -13.45
C PHE A 26 -25.46 -1.67 -12.12
N VAL A 27 -24.38 -1.15 -11.54
CA VAL A 27 -24.40 -0.38 -10.30
C VAL A 27 -23.90 1.03 -10.60
N MET A 28 -24.75 2.02 -10.36
CA MET A 28 -24.39 3.43 -10.38
C MET A 28 -24.15 3.90 -8.95
N SER A 29 -23.07 4.63 -8.73
CA SER A 29 -22.80 5.25 -7.43
C SER A 29 -22.37 6.70 -7.60
N LEU A 30 -22.79 7.52 -6.64
CA LEU A 30 -22.48 8.93 -6.54
C LEU A 30 -21.97 9.22 -5.12
N VAL A 31 -20.74 9.71 -5.04
CA VAL A 31 -20.11 10.16 -3.80
C VAL A 31 -20.13 11.67 -3.77
N THR A 32 -20.68 12.24 -2.71
CA THR A 32 -20.72 13.69 -2.47
C THR A 32 -20.01 14.02 -1.17
N ASP A 33 -19.53 15.25 -1.02
CA ASP A 33 -19.14 15.79 0.28
C ASP A 33 -20.36 16.24 1.10
N ASP A 34 -20.10 16.79 2.28
CA ASP A 34 -21.12 17.25 3.23
C ASP A 34 -21.91 18.47 2.71
N GLU A 35 -21.38 19.19 1.71
CA GLU A 35 -22.04 20.31 1.04
C GLU A 35 -22.86 19.84 -0.19
N GLY A 36 -22.87 18.53 -0.47
CA GLY A 36 -23.57 17.93 -1.61
C GLY A 36 -22.82 18.04 -2.93
N LYS A 37 -21.56 18.50 -2.93
CA LYS A 37 -20.74 18.55 -4.14
C LYS A 37 -20.30 17.15 -4.53
N GLU A 38 -20.45 16.82 -5.81
CA GLU A 38 -20.01 15.55 -6.38
C GLU A 38 -18.47 15.40 -6.31
N LEU A 39 -18.02 14.40 -5.55
CA LEU A 39 -16.62 13.99 -5.44
C LEU A 39 -16.27 12.94 -6.50
N ALA A 40 -17.19 12.00 -6.76
CA ALA A 40 -17.01 10.95 -7.75
C ALA A 40 -18.34 10.36 -8.20
N ARG A 41 -18.37 9.87 -9.45
CA ARG A 41 -19.47 9.08 -10.01
C ARG A 41 -18.93 7.88 -10.74
N TRP A 42 -19.48 6.71 -10.45
CA TRP A 42 -19.07 5.46 -11.08
C TRP A 42 -20.26 4.70 -11.66
N TYR A 43 -19.98 4.04 -12.77
CA TYR A 43 -20.89 3.12 -13.45
C TYR A 43 -20.16 1.78 -13.54
N LEU A 44 -20.60 0.84 -12.71
CA LEU A 44 -19.93 -0.43 -12.47
C LEU A 44 -20.74 -1.54 -13.12
N LEU A 45 -20.05 -2.45 -13.80
CA LEU A 45 -20.63 -3.71 -14.25
C LEU A 45 -20.13 -4.80 -13.31
N SER A 46 -21.05 -5.62 -12.79
CA SER A 46 -20.73 -6.70 -11.87
C SER A 46 -21.47 -7.98 -12.27
N ASN A 47 -20.79 -9.10 -12.08
CA ASN A 47 -21.39 -10.44 -12.12
C ASN A 47 -21.65 -10.99 -10.70
N VAL A 48 -21.41 -10.18 -9.66
CA VAL A 48 -21.67 -10.51 -8.26
C VAL A 48 -23.10 -10.13 -7.91
N LEU A 49 -23.91 -11.12 -7.50
CA LEU A 49 -25.35 -11.00 -7.30
C LEU A 49 -25.80 -11.25 -5.85
N ASP A 50 -24.92 -11.84 -5.05
CA ASP A 50 -25.17 -12.30 -3.67
C ASP A 50 -24.90 -11.25 -2.60
N VAL A 51 -24.52 -10.03 -3.00
CA VAL A 51 -24.31 -8.87 -2.13
C VAL A 51 -25.14 -7.68 -2.58
N ASP A 52 -25.33 -6.69 -1.71
CA ASP A 52 -26.02 -5.47 -2.09
C ASP A 52 -25.19 -4.58 -3.04
N ALA A 53 -25.83 -3.66 -3.76
CA ALA A 53 -25.14 -2.78 -4.70
C ALA A 53 -24.22 -1.77 -3.98
N THR A 54 -24.54 -1.43 -2.73
CA THR A 54 -23.77 -0.51 -1.89
C THR A 54 -22.42 -1.11 -1.53
N GLU A 55 -22.36 -2.43 -1.31
CA GLU A 55 -21.18 -3.20 -1.01
C GLU A 55 -20.27 -3.28 -2.24
N ILE A 56 -20.83 -3.51 -3.44
CA ILE A 56 -20.07 -3.40 -4.70
C ILE A 56 -19.45 -2.00 -4.86
N ALA A 57 -20.23 -0.94 -4.63
CA ALA A 57 -19.73 0.43 -4.71
C ALA A 57 -18.64 0.70 -3.66
N THR A 58 -18.79 0.15 -2.46
CA THR A 58 -17.81 0.25 -1.37
C THR A 58 -16.51 -0.47 -1.71
N TRP A 59 -16.58 -1.69 -2.26
CA TRP A 59 -15.39 -2.41 -2.77
C TRP A 59 -14.66 -1.59 -3.83
N TYR A 60 -15.39 -0.94 -4.74
CA TYR A 60 -14.78 -0.10 -5.76
C TYR A 60 -14.06 1.12 -5.18
N CYS A 61 -14.54 1.68 -4.06
CA CYS A 61 -13.80 2.73 -3.34
C CYS A 61 -12.41 2.26 -2.90
N HIS A 62 -12.27 0.98 -2.55
CA HIS A 62 -10.99 0.40 -2.18
C HIS A 62 -10.06 0.14 -3.39
N ARG A 63 -10.54 0.27 -4.64
CA ARG A 63 -9.69 0.09 -5.84
C ARG A 63 -8.45 0.97 -5.79
N TRP A 64 -8.55 2.19 -5.25
CA TRP A 64 -7.42 3.13 -5.16
C TRP A 64 -6.27 2.63 -4.27
N ASN A 65 -6.52 1.67 -3.38
CA ASN A 65 -5.48 1.09 -2.53
C ASN A 65 -4.35 0.46 -3.35
N ILE A 66 -4.66 -0.12 -4.53
CA ILE A 66 -3.65 -0.73 -5.39
C ILE A 66 -2.65 0.30 -5.94
N GLU A 67 -3.10 1.53 -6.18
CA GLU A 67 -2.24 2.61 -6.68
C GLU A 67 -1.26 3.04 -5.59
N SER A 68 -1.74 3.11 -4.34
CA SER A 68 -0.87 3.34 -3.18
C SER A 68 0.14 2.22 -2.99
N TRP A 69 -0.28 0.96 -3.23
CA TRP A 69 0.61 -0.21 -3.17
C TRP A 69 1.71 -0.12 -4.23
N PHE A 70 1.36 0.16 -5.48
CA PHE A 70 2.34 0.37 -6.55
C PHE A 70 3.22 1.59 -6.31
N LYS A 71 2.69 2.66 -5.70
CA LYS A 71 3.50 3.85 -5.36
C LYS A 71 4.57 3.51 -4.33
N LEU A 72 4.23 2.72 -3.32
CA LEU A 72 5.18 2.24 -2.32
C LEU A 72 6.25 1.34 -2.96
N LEU A 73 5.85 0.43 -3.86
CA LEU A 73 6.80 -0.42 -4.57
C LEU A 73 7.75 0.40 -5.47
N LYS A 74 7.22 1.37 -6.22
CA LYS A 74 7.98 2.07 -7.27
C LYS A 74 8.81 3.25 -6.78
N SER A 75 8.21 4.25 -6.14
CA SER A 75 8.88 5.52 -5.85
C SER A 75 9.13 5.73 -4.37
N ASP A 76 8.11 5.51 -3.53
CA ASP A 76 8.11 6.02 -2.16
C ASP A 76 8.72 5.04 -1.15
N GLY A 77 8.93 3.77 -1.56
CA GLY A 77 9.36 2.67 -0.70
C GLY A 77 10.56 1.90 -1.24
N HIS A 78 10.38 1.00 -2.22
CA HIS A 78 11.45 0.09 -2.67
C HIS A 78 12.28 0.60 -3.86
N GLN A 79 11.92 1.75 -4.44
CA GLN A 79 12.62 2.36 -5.58
C GLN A 79 12.77 1.40 -6.77
N LEU A 80 11.72 0.64 -7.11
CA LEU A 80 11.77 -0.38 -8.16
C LEU A 80 12.36 0.13 -9.48
N GLU A 81 12.02 1.35 -9.88
CA GLU A 81 12.48 1.96 -11.14
C GLU A 81 13.97 2.35 -11.11
N LYS A 82 14.63 2.27 -9.94
CA LYS A 82 16.06 2.54 -9.76
C LYS A 82 16.90 1.28 -9.59
N TRP A 83 16.27 0.12 -9.63
CA TRP A 83 16.96 -1.17 -9.52
C TRP A 83 17.97 -1.35 -10.67
N GLN A 84 19.15 -1.87 -10.34
CA GLN A 84 20.27 -2.06 -11.29
C GLN A 84 20.54 -3.53 -11.57
N GLN A 85 19.62 -4.43 -11.22
CA GLN A 85 19.71 -5.84 -11.57
C GLN A 85 19.69 -6.00 -13.09
N THR A 86 20.65 -6.77 -13.63
CA THR A 86 20.86 -6.92 -15.08
C THR A 86 20.20 -8.17 -15.67
N THR A 87 19.63 -9.05 -14.84
CA THR A 87 18.96 -10.28 -15.28
C THR A 87 17.51 -10.33 -14.82
N ALA A 88 16.63 -10.89 -15.66
CA ALA A 88 15.21 -11.06 -15.36
C ALA A 88 14.99 -11.86 -14.08
N GLU A 89 15.78 -12.91 -13.85
CA GLU A 89 15.70 -13.73 -12.64
C GLU A 89 16.01 -12.91 -11.37
N SER A 90 17.06 -12.10 -11.40
CA SER A 90 17.44 -11.25 -10.25
C SER A 90 16.38 -10.19 -9.96
N ILE A 91 15.81 -9.60 -11.02
CA ILE A 91 14.69 -8.66 -10.90
C ILE A 91 13.49 -9.35 -10.26
N LEU A 92 13.12 -10.55 -10.75
CA LEU A 92 11.97 -11.29 -10.25
C LEU A 92 12.12 -11.66 -8.77
N LYS A 93 13.28 -12.18 -8.35
CA LYS A 93 13.55 -12.52 -6.94
C LYS A 93 13.36 -11.30 -6.03
N ARG A 94 13.95 -10.16 -6.41
CA ARG A 94 13.81 -8.92 -5.64
C ARG A 94 12.38 -8.39 -5.65
N LEU A 95 11.68 -8.52 -6.78
CA LEU A 95 10.29 -8.10 -6.94
C LEU A 95 9.35 -8.86 -6.02
N ILE A 96 9.52 -10.18 -5.89
CA ILE A 96 8.71 -11.00 -5.00
C ILE A 96 8.90 -10.53 -3.54
N THR A 97 10.14 -10.39 -3.08
CA THR A 97 10.42 -9.93 -1.71
C THR A 97 9.87 -8.53 -1.45
N ALA A 98 10.08 -7.58 -2.36
CA ALA A 98 9.56 -6.23 -2.24
C ALA A 98 8.03 -6.19 -2.24
N SER A 99 7.39 -7.04 -3.06
CA SER A 99 5.92 -7.15 -3.12
C SER A 99 5.34 -7.68 -1.81
N VAL A 100 5.96 -8.71 -1.23
CA VAL A 100 5.56 -9.26 0.08
C VAL A 100 5.72 -8.21 1.17
N ALA A 101 6.89 -7.55 1.24
CA ALA A 101 7.13 -6.49 2.22
C ALA A 101 6.11 -5.34 2.10
N THR A 102 5.81 -4.91 0.87
CA THR A 102 4.79 -3.89 0.58
C THR A 102 3.42 -4.33 1.12
N THR A 103 2.99 -5.55 0.83
CA THR A 103 1.70 -6.09 1.32
C THR A 103 1.64 -6.20 2.83
N LEU A 104 2.73 -6.62 3.50
CA LEU A 104 2.79 -6.68 4.97
C LEU A 104 2.69 -5.28 5.60
N ILE A 105 3.31 -4.27 4.99
CA ILE A 105 3.14 -2.88 5.43
C ILE A 105 1.69 -2.41 5.28
N PHE A 106 0.99 -2.81 4.21
CA PHE A 106 -0.43 -2.50 4.05
C PHE A 106 -1.30 -3.22 5.09
N LYS A 107 -0.99 -4.48 5.41
CA LYS A 107 -1.65 -5.21 6.50
C LYS A 107 -1.46 -4.48 7.82
N LEU A 108 -0.22 -4.15 8.19
CA LEU A 108 0.07 -3.39 9.41
C LEU A 108 -0.68 -2.05 9.39
N TYR A 109 -0.58 -1.28 8.30
CA TYR A 109 -1.19 0.04 8.17
C TYR A 109 -2.69 0.02 8.49
N SER A 110 -3.41 -1.00 7.98
CA SER A 110 -4.86 -1.16 8.16
C SER A 110 -5.26 -1.75 9.51
N ASP A 111 -4.34 -2.36 10.26
CA ASP A 111 -4.63 -3.01 11.54
C ASP A 111 -4.93 -1.97 12.64
N SER A 112 -6.09 -2.02 13.28
CA SER A 112 -6.50 -1.03 14.28
C SER A 112 -6.23 -1.44 15.73
N LEU A 113 -5.62 -2.61 15.97
CA LEU A 113 -5.28 -3.07 17.32
C LEU A 113 -4.27 -2.13 18.01
N ASP A 114 -4.34 -2.07 19.34
CA ASP A 114 -3.50 -1.17 20.14
C ASP A 114 -2.01 -1.51 19.98
N GLU A 115 -1.65 -2.79 19.97
CA GLU A 115 -0.27 -3.24 19.76
C GLU A 115 0.23 -2.87 18.35
N ALA A 116 -0.64 -2.96 17.34
CA ALA A 116 -0.30 -2.55 15.99
C ALA A 116 -0.07 -1.03 15.91
N ASN A 117 -0.87 -0.23 16.63
CA ASN A 117 -0.71 1.22 16.68
C ASN A 117 0.55 1.65 17.43
N GLU A 118 0.88 0.97 18.53
CA GLU A 118 2.15 1.16 19.24
C GLU A 118 3.34 0.88 18.30
N PHE A 119 3.31 -0.26 17.62
CA PHE A 119 4.38 -0.64 16.70
C PHE A 119 4.51 0.33 15.52
N LYS A 120 3.40 0.80 14.93
CA LYS A 120 3.43 1.86 13.92
C LYS A 120 4.09 3.13 14.44
N GLY A 121 3.76 3.54 15.66
CA GLY A 121 4.34 4.71 16.30
C GLY A 121 5.86 4.58 16.46
N PHE A 122 6.33 3.41 16.90
CA PHE A 122 7.74 3.08 16.97
C PHE A 122 8.44 3.12 15.60
N LEU A 123 7.87 2.48 14.57
CA LEU A 123 8.43 2.49 13.22
C LEU A 123 8.49 3.89 12.61
N VAL A 124 7.46 4.72 12.81
CA VAL A 124 7.47 6.11 12.34
C VAL A 124 8.63 6.90 12.95
N LYS A 125 8.89 6.73 14.26
CA LYS A 125 10.03 7.37 14.94
C LYS A 125 11.37 6.91 14.35
N LEU A 126 11.53 5.60 14.12
CA LEU A 126 12.75 5.05 13.51
C LEU A 126 12.96 5.49 12.06
N SER A 127 11.88 5.74 11.33
CA SER A 127 11.95 6.04 9.90
C SER A 127 12.68 7.34 9.56
N GLY A 128 12.80 8.27 10.51
CA GLY A 128 13.31 9.62 10.29
C GLY A 128 12.47 10.48 9.33
N ARG A 129 11.30 9.99 8.87
CA ARG A 129 10.45 10.70 7.91
C ARG A 129 9.53 11.70 8.61
N LEU A 130 9.43 12.89 8.03
CA LEU A 130 8.47 13.91 8.46
C LEU A 130 7.07 13.57 7.93
N THR A 131 6.08 13.54 8.82
CA THR A 131 4.67 13.32 8.48
C THR A 131 3.82 14.53 8.87
N LYS A 132 2.65 14.69 8.23
CA LYS A 132 1.71 15.75 8.58
C LYS A 132 1.06 15.42 9.92
N ARG A 133 0.75 16.45 10.73
CA ARG A 133 0.00 16.26 11.99
C ARG A 133 -1.35 15.56 11.79
N THR A 134 -2.04 15.85 10.69
CA THR A 134 -3.33 15.24 10.34
C THR A 134 -3.21 13.81 9.80
N LYS A 135 -2.00 13.37 9.43
CA LYS A 135 -1.73 12.01 8.95
C LYS A 135 -0.37 11.54 9.48
N PRO A 136 -0.28 11.23 10.79
CA PRO A 136 0.99 10.97 11.46
C PRO A 136 1.64 9.67 11.01
N VAL A 137 0.85 8.71 10.51
CA VAL A 137 1.32 7.42 10.01
C VAL A 137 1.09 7.33 8.50
N THR A 138 2.12 6.92 7.76
CA THR A 138 2.07 6.67 6.32
C THR A 138 2.73 5.33 5.98
N GLN A 139 2.29 4.65 4.92
CA GLN A 139 2.93 3.41 4.50
C GLN A 139 4.44 3.57 4.20
N PRO A 140 4.91 4.66 3.54
CA PRO A 140 6.33 4.88 3.33
C PRO A 140 7.15 5.07 4.61
N SER A 141 6.60 5.73 5.63
CA SER A 141 7.27 5.83 6.94
C SER A 141 7.35 4.48 7.64
N LEU A 142 6.29 3.65 7.57
CA LEU A 142 6.30 2.32 8.16
C LEU A 142 7.36 1.42 7.51
N LEU A 143 7.44 1.42 6.17
CA LEU A 143 8.43 0.62 5.44
C LEU A 143 9.87 1.06 5.77
N ALA A 144 10.13 2.36 5.78
CA ALA A 144 11.45 2.89 6.12
C ALA A 144 11.85 2.58 7.57
N GLY A 145 10.91 2.72 8.52
CA GLY A 145 11.13 2.35 9.91
C GLY A 145 11.39 0.86 10.10
N LEU A 146 10.64 0.01 9.39
CA LEU A 146 10.82 -1.44 9.45
C LEU A 146 12.19 -1.86 8.94
N TRP A 147 12.67 -1.25 7.86
CA TRP A 147 14.03 -1.49 7.37
C TRP A 147 15.08 -1.20 8.45
N VAL A 148 15.01 -0.03 9.10
CA VAL A 148 15.93 0.34 10.18
C VAL A 148 15.84 -0.65 11.34
N PHE A 149 14.62 -0.99 11.76
CA PHE A 149 14.40 -1.93 12.86
C PHE A 149 15.03 -3.30 12.60
N LEU A 150 14.80 -3.88 11.41
CA LEU A 150 15.35 -5.17 11.06
C LEU A 150 16.89 -5.16 11.02
N GLN A 151 17.49 -4.09 10.50
CA GLN A 151 18.94 -3.94 10.50
C GLN A 151 19.50 -3.79 11.92
N MET A 152 18.79 -3.11 12.83
CA MET A 152 19.18 -3.04 14.24
C MET A 152 19.12 -4.41 14.91
N CYS A 153 18.06 -5.20 14.66
CA CYS A 153 17.97 -6.57 15.19
C CYS A 153 19.15 -7.42 14.71
N GLU A 154 19.45 -7.39 13.41
CA GLU A 154 20.57 -8.15 12.83
C GLU A 154 21.92 -7.77 13.46
N VAL A 155 22.16 -6.48 13.69
CA VAL A 155 23.39 -6.02 14.38
C VAL A 155 23.44 -6.51 15.83
N LEU A 156 22.33 -6.39 16.57
CA LEU A 156 22.27 -6.81 17.98
C LEU A 156 22.36 -8.34 18.16
N ASP A 157 21.90 -9.10 17.17
CA ASP A 157 21.97 -10.56 17.17
C ASP A 157 23.36 -11.07 16.75
N THR A 158 24.09 -10.29 15.95
CA THR A 158 25.39 -10.70 15.39
C THR A 158 26.57 -10.26 16.26
N TYR A 159 26.50 -9.07 16.86
CA TYR A 159 27.61 -8.46 17.58
C TYR A 159 27.31 -8.28 19.06
N THR A 160 28.31 -8.53 19.88
CA THR A 160 28.27 -8.18 21.29
C THR A 160 28.36 -6.68 21.49
N MET A 161 27.92 -6.20 22.66
CA MET A 161 28.00 -4.79 22.99
C MET A 161 29.46 -4.27 23.00
N ASP A 162 30.42 -5.10 23.40
CA ASP A 162 31.84 -4.76 23.42
C ASP A 162 32.38 -4.56 21.99
N GLU A 163 32.00 -5.42 21.05
CA GLU A 163 32.37 -5.28 19.64
C GLU A 163 31.76 -4.01 19.02
N ILE A 164 30.49 -3.72 19.30
CA ILE A 164 29.82 -2.49 18.84
C ILE A 164 30.54 -1.25 19.39
N ASN A 165 30.91 -1.26 20.68
CA ASN A 165 31.64 -0.16 21.30
C ASN A 165 33.04 0.02 20.71
N ALA A 166 33.76 -1.08 20.43
CA ALA A 166 35.05 -1.02 19.75
C ALA A 166 34.92 -0.40 18.35
N MET A 167 33.90 -0.79 17.58
CA MET A 167 33.62 -0.19 16.27
C MET A 167 33.28 1.30 16.37
N ARG A 168 32.54 1.73 17.40
CA ARG A 168 32.26 3.15 17.66
C ARG A 168 33.53 3.95 17.94
N GLN A 169 34.46 3.40 18.73
CA GLN A 169 35.75 4.05 18.98
C GLN A 169 36.56 4.19 17.69
N ILE A 170 36.63 3.14 16.87
CA ILE A 170 37.31 3.20 15.57
C ILE A 170 36.67 4.28 14.70
N ALA A 171 35.34 4.32 14.60
CA ALA A 171 34.62 5.31 13.80
C ALA A 171 34.92 6.76 14.23
N SER A 172 35.10 7.02 15.53
CA SER A 172 35.44 8.37 16.04
C SER A 172 36.79 8.91 15.57
N SER A 173 37.69 8.04 15.11
CA SER A 173 38.97 8.46 14.53
C SER A 173 38.83 8.97 13.08
N PHE A 174 37.75 8.57 12.39
CA PHE A 174 37.44 9.01 11.02
C PHE A 174 36.45 10.17 10.98
N PHE A 175 35.54 10.26 11.94
CA PHE A 175 34.54 11.31 12.03
C PHE A 175 34.76 12.10 13.31
N ALA A 176 35.15 13.37 13.20
CA ALA A 176 35.43 14.24 14.35
C ALA A 176 34.26 14.24 15.36
N GLN A 177 34.47 13.58 16.50
CA GLN A 177 33.64 13.43 17.69
C GLN A 177 32.11 13.21 17.51
N SER A 178 31.73 11.98 17.86
CA SER A 178 30.44 11.51 18.45
C SER A 178 29.18 11.60 17.59
N VAL A 179 28.86 10.49 16.91
CA VAL A 179 27.45 10.02 16.83
C VAL A 179 27.14 9.24 18.09
#